data_AF-A0A1F8S0Q1-F1
#
_entry.id   AF-A0A1F8S0Q1-F1
#
_cell.length_a   1.000
_cell.length_b   1.000
_cell.length_c   1.000
_cell.angle_alpha   90.00
_cell.angle_beta   90.00
_cell.angle_gamma   90.00
#
_symmetry.space_group_name_H-M   'P 1'
#
loop_
_entity.id
_entity.type
_entity.pdbx_description
1 polymer ?
#
loop_
_entity_poly.entity_id
_entity_poly.type
_entity_poly.pdbx_seq_one_letter_code
_entity_poly.pdbx_strand_id
1 'polypeptide(L)'
;MHSERTQVLLTPSQRQRLERIALREGRSLGAVIRDAVDAYTLPRSRPRGEALQSLFALNAPVADWAVMKADIEHGALGSDPDGPAR
;
A
#
# COMPACT_ATOMS: atom_id res chain seq x y z
N MET A 1 3.53 6.94 25.71
CA MET A 1 4.47 6.75 24.59
C MET A 1 5.82 6.44 25.19
N HIS A 2 6.33 5.23 25.00
CA HIS A 2 7.67 4.86 25.47
C HIS A 2 8.68 5.22 24.39
N SER A 3 9.77 5.87 24.78
CA SER A 3 10.87 6.21 23.87
C SER A 3 12.16 5.64 24.43
N GLU A 4 12.93 4.96 23.60
CA GLU A 4 14.26 4.46 23.96
C GLU A 4 15.34 5.38 23.37
N ARG A 5 16.46 5.52 24.08
CA ARG A 5 17.59 6.35 23.61
C ARG A 5 18.49 5.52 22.71
N THR A 6 18.60 5.92 21.45
CA THR A 6 19.55 5.36 20.49
C THR A 6 20.50 6.45 20.01
N GLN A 7 21.80 6.18 20.01
CA GLN A 7 22.81 7.09 19.47
C GLN A 7 23.25 6.61 18.09
N VAL A 8 23.13 7.49 17.09
CA VAL A 8 23.51 7.22 15.70
C VAL A 8 24.39 8.34 15.20
N LEU A 9 25.51 8.00 14.55
CA LEU A 9 26.36 8.98 13.89
C LEU A 9 25.82 9.27 12.49
N LEU A 10 25.61 10.54 12.19
CA LEU A 10 25.20 11.02 10.88
C LEU A 10 26.38 11.74 10.23
N THR A 11 26.47 11.66 8.90
CA THR A 11 27.35 12.57 8.17
C THR A 11 26.89 14.02 8.37
N PRO A 12 27.79 15.02 8.30
CA PRO A 12 27.41 16.42 8.41
C PRO A 12 26.31 16.82 7.42
N SER A 13 26.38 16.28 6.19
CA SER A 13 25.39 16.55 5.14
C SER A 13 24.00 15.98 5.45
N GLN A 14 23.92 14.79 6.06
CA GLN A 14 22.64 14.21 6.49
C GLN A 14 22.04 15.04 7.63
N ARG A 15 22.86 15.44 8.60
CA ARG A 15 22.43 16.25 9.73
C ARG A 15 21.87 17.60 9.27
N GLN A 16 22.58 18.31 8.40
CA GLN A 16 22.12 19.59 7.84
C GLN A 16 20.82 19.45 7.02
N ARG A 17 20.65 18.35 6.28
CA ARG A 17 19.39 18.09 5.55
C ARG A 17 18.22 17.94 6.52
N LEU A 18 18.39 17.15 7.57
CA LEU A 18 17.33 16.92 8.57
C LEU A 18 17.01 18.21 9.35
N GLU A 19 18.00 19.02 9.69
CA GLU A 19 17.81 20.32 10.35
C GLU A 19 17.03 21.31 9.47
N ARG A 20 17.33 21.37 8.17
CA ARG A 20 16.55 22.20 7.23
C ARG A 20 15.09 21.74 7.13
N ILE A 21 14.84 20.44 7.14
CA ILE A 21 13.49 19.87 7.13
C ILE A 21 12.75 20.26 8.42
N ALA A 22 13.39 20.04 9.58
CA ALA A 22 12.84 20.38 10.88
C ALA A 22 12.48 21.87 10.99
N LEU A 23 13.36 22.75 10.52
CA LEU A 23 13.14 24.19 10.51
C LEU A 23 11.99 24.58 9.57
N ARG A 24 11.98 24.05 8.34
CA ARG A 24 10.91 24.31 7.34
C ARG A 24 9.54 23.88 7.85
N GLU A 25 9.47 22.79 8.61
CA GLU A 25 8.20 22.22 9.10
C GLU A 25 7.82 22.70 10.51
N GLY A 26 8.67 23.47 11.19
CA GLY A 26 8.43 23.90 12.56
C GLY A 26 8.40 22.75 13.57
N ARG A 27 9.17 21.67 13.31
CA ARG A 27 9.17 20.43 14.10
C ARG A 27 10.52 20.21 14.75
N SER A 28 10.55 19.46 15.86
CA SER A 28 11.82 19.01 16.45
C SER A 28 12.54 18.05 15.51
N LEU A 29 13.87 18.07 15.52
CA LEU A 29 14.66 17.14 14.74
C LEU A 29 14.38 15.67 15.09
N GLY A 30 14.14 15.38 16.37
CA GLY A 30 13.76 14.04 16.82
C GLY A 30 12.43 13.56 16.22
N ALA A 31 11.48 14.47 15.96
CA ALA A 31 10.24 14.12 15.26
C ALA A 31 10.51 13.76 13.80
N VAL A 32 11.32 14.56 13.10
CA VAL A 32 11.71 14.26 11.71
C VAL A 32 12.44 12.92 11.59
N ILE A 33 13.35 12.62 12.53
CA ILE A 33 14.08 11.34 12.55
C ILE A 33 13.12 10.17 12.79
N ARG A 34 12.19 10.30 13.75
CA ARG A 34 11.20 9.24 14.02
C ARG A 34 10.34 8.96 12.80
N ASP A 35 9.79 10.00 12.14
CA ASP A 35 9.00 9.81 10.92
C ASP A 35 9.78 9.08 9.81
N ALA A 36 11.07 9.39 9.65
CA ALA A 36 11.91 8.72 8.67
C ALA A 36 12.14 7.24 9.03
N VAL A 37 12.31 6.93 10.32
CA VAL A 37 12.41 5.55 10.82
C VAL A 37 11.10 4.80 10.65
N ASP A 38 9.97 5.43 10.98
CA ASP A 38 8.63 4.85 10.80
C ASP A 38 8.39 4.55 9.32
N ALA A 39 8.65 5.50 8.42
CA ALA A 39 8.53 5.31 6.97
C ALA A 39 9.42 4.17 6.44
N TYR A 40 10.59 3.96 7.04
CA TYR A 40 11.50 2.87 6.66
C TYR A 40 11.07 1.50 7.20
N THR A 41 10.46 1.48 8.39
CA THR A 41 10.09 0.26 9.11
C THR A 41 8.65 -0.20 8.89
N LEU A 42 7.79 0.68 8.36
CA LEU A 42 6.44 0.33 8.00
C LEU A 42 6.42 -0.85 7.01
N PRO A 43 5.53 -1.84 7.20
CA PRO A 43 5.39 -2.95 6.27
C PRO A 43 5.10 -2.43 4.85
N ARG A 44 5.97 -2.74 3.89
CA ARG A 44 5.77 -2.37 2.47
C ARG A 44 4.59 -3.07 1.81
N SER A 45 4.13 -4.16 2.42
CA SER A 45 2.96 -4.90 1.97
C SER A 45 1.79 -4.46 2.85
N ARG A 46 0.66 -4.05 2.24
CA ARG A 46 -0.62 -4.14 2.96
C ARG A 46 -0.67 -5.53 3.59
N PRO A 47 -0.99 -5.67 4.88
CA PRO A 47 -1.22 -6.97 5.46
C PRO A 47 -2.13 -7.73 4.49
N ARG A 48 -1.74 -8.94 4.06
CA ARG A 48 -2.51 -9.73 3.08
C ARG A 48 -4.01 -9.76 3.44
N GLY A 49 -4.31 -9.73 4.74
CA GLY A 49 -5.64 -9.57 5.30
C GLY A 49 -6.39 -8.30 4.86
N GLU A 50 -5.80 -7.11 4.86
CA GLU A 50 -6.50 -5.86 4.50
C GLU A 50 -6.86 -5.80 3.01
N ALA A 51 -5.97 -6.27 2.15
CA ALA A 51 -6.26 -6.38 0.72
C ALA A 51 -7.39 -7.40 0.45
N LEU A 52 -7.36 -8.55 1.14
CA LEU A 52 -8.44 -9.54 1.08
C LEU A 52 -9.76 -9.03 1.64
N GLN A 53 -9.74 -8.30 2.77
CA GLN A 53 -10.94 -7.68 3.35
C GLN A 53 -11.56 -6.67 2.39
N SER A 54 -10.73 -5.87 1.71
CA SER A 54 -11.23 -4.94 0.68
C SER A 54 -11.89 -5.68 -0.50
N LEU A 55 -11.36 -6.85 -0.89
CA LEU A 55 -11.96 -7.69 -1.93
C LEU A 55 -13.28 -8.33 -1.49
N PHE A 56 -13.36 -8.84 -0.25
CA PHE A 56 -14.60 -9.43 0.29
C PHE A 56 -15.68 -8.37 0.55
N ALA A 57 -15.30 -7.16 0.96
CA ALA A 57 -16.23 -6.06 1.21
C ALA A 57 -16.96 -5.58 -0.06
N LEU A 58 -16.45 -5.91 -1.25
CA LEU A 58 -17.15 -5.62 -2.51
C LEU A 58 -18.47 -6.38 -2.64
N ASN A 59 -18.72 -7.41 -1.79
CA ASN A 59 -19.93 -8.24 -1.77
C ASN A 59 -20.43 -8.57 -3.20
N ALA A 60 -19.48 -8.83 -4.10
CA ALA A 60 -19.81 -9.04 -5.49
C ALA A 60 -20.68 -10.31 -5.56
N PRO A 61 -21.87 -10.24 -6.19
CA PRO A 61 -22.72 -11.40 -6.33
C PRO A 61 -21.98 -12.42 -7.20
N VAL A 62 -21.53 -13.51 -6.58
CA VAL A 62 -20.99 -14.65 -7.29
C VAL A 62 -22.14 -15.62 -7.57
N ALA A 63 -22.31 -15.98 -8.84
CA ALA A 63 -23.22 -17.05 -9.22
C ALA A 63 -22.71 -18.39 -8.67
N ASP A 64 -23.55 -19.42 -8.73
CA ASP A 64 -23.11 -20.79 -8.47
C ASP A 64 -21.85 -21.10 -9.30
N TRP A 65 -20.91 -21.82 -8.70
CA TRP A 65 -19.65 -22.21 -9.33
C TRP A 65 -19.83 -22.79 -10.73
N ALA A 66 -20.88 -23.58 -10.96
CA ALA A 66 -21.17 -24.16 -12.27
C ALA A 66 -21.44 -23.08 -13.34
N VAL A 67 -22.16 -22.02 -12.98
CA VAL A 67 -22.50 -20.90 -13.87
C VAL A 67 -21.27 -20.03 -14.12
N MET A 68 -20.54 -19.66 -13.06
CA MET A 68 -19.34 -18.83 -13.19
C MET A 68 -18.25 -19.51 -14.03
N LYS A 69 -18.09 -20.83 -13.90
CA LYS A 69 -17.14 -21.61 -14.71
C LYS A 69 -17.52 -21.58 -16.19
N ALA A 70 -18.80 -21.74 -16.50
CA ALA A 70 -19.29 -21.67 -17.88
C ALA A 70 -19.05 -20.28 -18.49
N ASP A 71 -19.31 -19.20 -17.75
CA ASP A 71 -19.08 -17.82 -18.21
C ASP A 71 -17.59 -17.53 -18.47
N ILE A 72 -16.70 -18.01 -17.59
CA ILE A 72 -15.25 -17.88 -17.76
C ILE A 72 -14.76 -18.65 -18.99
N GLU A 73 -15.24 -19.87 -19.18
CA GLU A 73 -14.91 -20.70 -20.35
C GLU A 73 -15.44 -20.05 -21.64
N HIS A 74 -16.64 -19.46 -21.61
CA HIS A 74 -17.22 -18.74 -22.76
C HIS A 74 -16.41 -17.48 -23.12
N GLY A 75 -16.04 -16.68 -22.11
CA GLY A 75 -15.22 -15.47 -22.30
C GLY A 75 -13.80 -15.77 -22.78
N ALA A 76 -13.20 -16.89 -22.35
CA ALA A 76 -11.88 -17.33 -22.79
C ALA A 76 -11.86 -17.82 -24.25
N LEU A 77 -13.00 -18.29 -24.77
CA LEU A 77 -13.15 -18.79 -26.14
C LEU A 77 -13.59 -17.71 -27.15
N GLY A 78 -13.76 -16.46 -26.72
CA GLY A 78 -13.96 -15.31 -27.62
C GLY A 78 -15.20 -15.40 -28.51
N SER A 79 -16.24 -16.11 -28.09
CA SER A 79 -17.53 -16.11 -28.80
C SER A 79 -18.39 -15.01 -28.19
N ASP A 80 -18.24 -13.80 -28.72
CA ASP A 80 -19.15 -12.69 -28.49
C ASP A 80 -20.28 -12.80 -29.54
N PRO A 81 -21.50 -13.27 -29.18
CA PRO A 81 -22.60 -13.37 -30.14
C PRO A 81 -23.16 -12.00 -30.56
N ASP A 82 -22.76 -10.89 -29.92
CA ASP A 82 -23.30 -9.54 -30.15
C ASP A 82 -22.25 -8.50 -30.58
N GLY A 83 -21.11 -8.93 -31.10
CA GLY A 83 -20.16 -8.02 -31.76
C GLY A 83 -20.78 -7.41 -33.05
N PRO A 84 -20.72 -6.08 -33.26
CA PRO A 84 -21.40 -5.46 -34.40
C PRO A 84 -20.83 -5.98 -35.72
N ALA A 85 -21.75 -6.40 -36.61
CA ALA A 85 -21.44 -6.80 -37.98
C ALA A 85 -20.65 -5.68 -38.67
N ARG A 86 -19.43 -6.02 -39.10
CA ARG A 86 -18.62 -5.18 -40.00
C ARG A 86 -19.22 -5.14 -41.40
#